data_AF-A0A238JKG5-F1
#
_entry.id   AF-A0A238JKG5-F1
#
_cell.length_a   1.000
_cell.length_b   1.000
_cell.length_c   1.000
_cell.angle_alpha   90.00
_cell.angle_beta   90.00
_cell.angle_gamma   90.00
#
_symmetry.space_group_name_H-M   'P 1'
#
loop_
_entity.id
_entity.type
_entity.pdbx_description
1 polymer ?
#
loop_
_entity_poly.entity_id
_entity_poly.type
_entity_poly.pdbx_seq_one_letter_code
_entity_poly.pdbx_strand_id
1 'polypeptide(L)'
;MTASTHTDLAISQQLAQLAADATEETVTLDWVLHHLNERAFGLFLLVLALPCCIPFLYGIPQVVALPLMLVSVQILFGRRLPWLPQKLGARTVTKNGLQNLSDRASPWLRKIEAVSRPRLTALSRPPLDRLVGLGLVLFSASILVPLPGTNSVPGVAVVIISMGLLQRDGVLILLGLLLGTAWIATLIFAGATLATLLRGWLGI
;
A
#
# COMPACT_ATOMS: atom_id res chain seq x y z
N MET A 1 -17.63 11.45 32.04
CA MET A 1 -17.78 11.56 30.57
C MET A 1 -16.58 10.86 29.95
N THR A 2 -16.82 9.66 29.43
CA THR A 2 -15.82 8.66 29.06
C THR A 2 -15.14 9.02 27.74
N ALA A 3 -13.91 9.55 27.80
CA ALA A 3 -13.02 9.57 26.66
C ALA A 3 -12.53 8.13 26.44
N SER A 4 -13.13 7.41 25.49
CA SER A 4 -12.65 6.09 25.07
C SER A 4 -11.29 6.25 24.37
N THR A 5 -10.29 5.62 24.97
CA THR A 5 -8.92 5.48 24.49
C THR A 5 -8.87 4.68 23.17
N HIS A 6 -9.26 5.27 22.04
CA HIS A 6 -9.24 4.60 20.72
C HIS A 6 -7.84 4.47 20.07
N THR A 7 -6.76 4.76 20.81
CA THR A 7 -5.43 4.98 20.18
C THR A 7 -4.56 3.72 20.04
N ASP A 8 -4.81 2.63 20.79
CA ASP A 8 -3.92 1.45 20.83
C ASP A 8 -4.58 0.11 20.51
N LEU A 9 -5.72 0.10 19.83
CA LEU A 9 -6.30 -1.17 19.37
C LEU A 9 -5.55 -1.71 18.14
N ALA A 10 -5.36 -3.03 18.15
CA ALA A 10 -4.90 -3.79 17.00
C ALA A 10 -5.85 -3.55 15.82
N ILE A 11 -5.33 -3.53 14.60
CA ILE A 11 -6.12 -3.26 13.38
C ILE A 11 -7.10 -4.40 13.14
N SER A 12 -6.69 -5.63 13.48
CA SER A 12 -7.55 -6.81 13.50
C SER A 12 -8.77 -6.61 14.41
N GLN A 13 -8.57 -6.00 15.59
CA GLN A 13 -9.64 -5.69 16.53
C GLN A 13 -10.50 -4.52 16.07
N GLN A 14 -9.92 -3.48 15.47
CA GLN A 14 -10.68 -2.36 14.89
C GLN A 14 -11.57 -2.83 13.75
N LEU A 15 -11.07 -3.69 12.84
CA LEU A 15 -11.86 -4.29 11.77
C LEU A 15 -12.97 -5.20 12.31
N ALA A 16 -12.69 -6.01 13.33
CA ALA A 16 -13.70 -6.86 13.97
C ALA A 16 -14.79 -6.04 14.68
N GLN A 17 -14.41 -4.96 15.37
CA GLN A 17 -15.36 -4.02 15.98
C GLN A 17 -16.20 -3.31 14.92
N LEU A 18 -15.59 -2.85 13.82
CA LEU A 18 -16.33 -2.26 12.69
C LEU A 18 -17.36 -3.22 12.09
N ALA A 19 -17.01 -4.51 11.97
CA ALA A 19 -17.92 -5.53 11.48
C ALA A 19 -19.06 -5.84 12.49
N ALA A 20 -18.81 -5.66 13.79
CA ALA A 20 -19.80 -5.84 14.85
C ALA A 20 -20.74 -4.63 14.99
N ASP A 21 -20.19 -3.42 14.92
CA ASP A 21 -20.89 -2.13 15.09
C ASP A 21 -21.71 -1.71 13.85
N ALA A 22 -21.51 -2.39 12.72
CA ALA A 22 -22.35 -2.24 11.53
C ALA A 22 -23.81 -2.55 11.87
N THR A 23 -24.57 -1.50 12.13
CA THR A 23 -25.99 -1.52 12.53
C THR A 23 -26.91 -1.71 11.32
N GLU A 24 -26.46 -1.31 10.14
CA GLU A 24 -27.14 -1.50 8.86
C GLU A 24 -26.70 -2.79 8.14
N GLU A 25 -27.58 -3.34 7.31
CA GLU A 25 -27.34 -4.58 6.56
C GLU A 25 -26.23 -4.44 5.50
N THR A 26 -25.92 -3.20 5.10
CA THR A 26 -24.86 -2.83 4.16
C THR A 26 -24.13 -1.56 4.60
N VAL A 27 -22.80 -1.52 4.47
CA VAL A 27 -21.98 -0.32 4.73
C VAL A 27 -21.17 0.06 3.50
N THR A 28 -20.89 1.36 3.32
CA THR A 28 -20.11 1.86 2.17
C THR A 28 -18.61 1.69 2.39
N LEU A 29 -17.86 1.53 1.31
CA LEU A 29 -16.39 1.49 1.36
C LEU A 29 -15.81 2.76 1.99
N ASP A 30 -16.43 3.92 1.71
CA ASP A 30 -16.03 5.21 2.26
C ASP A 30 -16.17 5.25 3.80
N TRP A 31 -17.27 4.71 4.33
CA TRP A 31 -17.50 4.62 5.78
C TRP A 31 -16.41 3.77 6.47
N VAL A 32 -16.03 2.64 5.87
CA VAL A 32 -14.96 1.77 6.40
C VAL A 32 -13.61 2.48 6.38
N LEU A 33 -13.24 3.13 5.27
CA LEU A 33 -11.97 3.86 5.17
C LEU A 33 -11.92 5.05 6.14
N HIS A 34 -13.03 5.75 6.34
CA HIS A 34 -13.10 6.86 7.28
C HIS A 34 -12.89 6.41 8.73
N HIS A 35 -13.37 5.22 9.10
CA HIS A 35 -13.12 4.65 10.43
C HIS A 35 -11.68 4.15 10.61
N LEU A 36 -11.02 3.71 9.54
CA LEU A 36 -9.61 3.29 9.56
C LEU A 36 -8.63 4.48 9.52
N ASN A 37 -9.10 5.68 9.19
CA ASN A 37 -8.35 6.94 9.20
C ASN A 37 -6.97 6.82 8.51
N GLU A 38 -5.88 7.23 9.14
CA GLU A 38 -4.51 7.18 8.57
C GLU A 38 -4.05 5.75 8.20
N ARG A 39 -4.62 4.71 8.83
CA ARG A 39 -4.30 3.29 8.55
C ARG A 39 -4.93 2.82 7.24
N ALA A 40 -5.95 3.53 6.74
CA ALA A 40 -6.64 3.22 5.50
C ALA A 40 -5.69 3.23 4.29
N PHE A 41 -4.70 4.13 4.26
CA PHE A 41 -3.68 4.17 3.21
C PHE A 41 -2.86 2.88 3.15
N GLY A 42 -2.37 2.43 4.32
CA GLY A 42 -1.62 1.20 4.44
C GLY A 42 -2.44 0.00 3.95
N LEU A 43 -3.70 -0.13 4.40
CA LEU A 43 -4.56 -1.24 3.98
C LEU A 43 -4.86 -1.20 2.47
N PHE A 44 -5.15 -0.02 1.93
CA PHE A 44 -5.51 0.13 0.53
C PHE A 44 -4.32 -0.17 -0.40
N LEU A 45 -3.15 0.43 -0.13
CA LEU A 45 -1.93 0.14 -0.88
C LEU A 45 -1.55 -1.33 -0.81
N LEU A 46 -1.73 -1.95 0.36
CA LEU A 46 -1.43 -3.36 0.58
C LEU A 46 -2.30 -4.26 -0.30
N VAL A 47 -3.62 -4.04 -0.32
CA VAL A 47 -4.55 -4.79 -1.18
C VAL A 47 -4.22 -4.58 -2.66
N LEU A 48 -3.89 -3.36 -3.07
CA LEU A 48 -3.54 -3.05 -4.46
C LEU A 48 -2.17 -3.62 -4.87
N ALA A 49 -1.20 -3.69 -3.96
CA ALA A 49 0.14 -4.17 -4.29
C ALA A 49 0.25 -5.70 -4.30
N LEU A 50 -0.65 -6.42 -3.63
CA LEU A 50 -0.63 -7.89 -3.58
C LEU A 50 -0.65 -8.55 -4.98
N PRO A 51 -1.54 -8.18 -5.93
CA PRO A 51 -1.48 -8.69 -7.30
C PRO A 51 -0.16 -8.39 -8.01
N CYS A 52 0.49 -7.26 -7.71
CA CYS A 52 1.76 -6.87 -8.33
C CYS A 52 2.93 -7.78 -7.92
N CYS A 53 2.84 -8.47 -6.78
CA CYS A 53 3.88 -9.38 -6.31
C CYS A 53 3.96 -10.69 -7.11
N ILE A 54 2.92 -11.05 -7.86
CA ILE A 54 2.87 -12.32 -8.59
C ILE A 54 3.78 -12.23 -9.83
N PRO A 55 4.85 -13.03 -9.91
CA PRO A 55 5.71 -13.04 -11.09
C PRO A 55 4.94 -13.56 -12.30
N PHE A 56 5.27 -13.05 -13.49
CA PHE A 56 4.64 -13.42 -14.76
C PHE A 56 3.14 -13.09 -14.87
N LEU A 57 2.59 -12.27 -13.96
CA LEU A 57 1.25 -11.73 -14.12
C LEU A 57 1.29 -10.54 -15.08
N TYR A 58 0.75 -10.72 -16.29
CA TYR A 58 0.75 -9.68 -17.32
C TYR A 58 -0.55 -8.88 -17.32
N GLY A 59 -0.45 -7.56 -17.57
CA GLY A 59 -1.58 -6.64 -17.71
C GLY A 59 -2.23 -6.23 -16.39
N ILE A 60 -2.46 -7.16 -15.46
CA ILE A 60 -3.10 -6.87 -14.17
C ILE A 60 -2.26 -5.89 -13.33
N PRO A 61 -0.95 -6.11 -13.09
CA PRO A 61 -0.15 -5.18 -12.31
C PRO A 61 -0.14 -3.76 -12.88
N GLN A 62 -0.20 -3.59 -14.19
CA GLN A 62 -0.20 -2.30 -14.87
C GLN A 62 -1.52 -1.55 -14.65
N VAL A 63 -2.65 -2.26 -14.74
CA VAL A 63 -3.97 -1.66 -14.45
C VAL A 63 -4.08 -1.29 -12.97
N VAL A 64 -3.55 -2.13 -12.08
CA VAL A 64 -3.58 -1.90 -10.63
C VAL A 64 -2.55 -0.85 -10.19
N ALA A 65 -1.44 -0.68 -10.93
CA ALA A 65 -0.45 0.36 -10.67
C ALA A 65 -1.01 1.78 -10.84
N LEU A 66 -2.05 1.98 -11.66
CA LEU A 66 -2.70 3.29 -11.82
C LEU A 66 -3.35 3.80 -10.53
N PRO A 67 -4.30 3.09 -9.90
CA PRO A 67 -4.85 3.51 -8.61
C PRO A 67 -3.80 3.47 -7.50
N LEU A 68 -2.83 2.56 -7.55
CA LEU A 68 -1.70 2.53 -6.61
C LEU A 68 -0.88 3.83 -6.68
N MET A 69 -0.56 4.28 -7.90
CA MET A 69 0.17 5.53 -8.13
C MET A 69 -0.65 6.74 -7.67
N LEU A 70 -1.95 6.76 -7.98
CA LEU A 70 -2.85 7.83 -7.54
C LEU A 70 -2.88 7.96 -6.02
N VAL A 71 -2.94 6.85 -5.28
CA VAL A 71 -2.91 6.84 -3.81
C VAL A 71 -1.54 7.29 -3.29
N SER A 72 -0.46 6.84 -3.93
CA SER A 72 0.92 7.23 -3.59
C SER A 72 1.14 8.74 -3.75
N VAL A 73 0.60 9.33 -4.81
CA VAL A 73 0.62 10.78 -5.05
C VAL A 73 -0.15 11.53 -3.95
N GLN A 74 -1.25 10.99 -3.46
CA GLN A 74 -1.99 11.63 -2.36
C GLN A 74 -1.19 11.67 -1.06
N ILE A 75 -0.43 10.60 -0.75
CA ILE A 75 0.49 10.57 0.38
C ILE A 75 1.61 11.59 0.19
N LEU A 76 2.17 11.69 -1.03
CA LEU A 76 3.19 12.69 -1.37
C LEU A 76 2.70 14.13 -1.11
N PHE A 77 1.44 14.42 -1.40
CA PHE A 77 0.81 15.72 -1.11
C PHE A 77 0.34 15.88 0.35
N GLY A 78 0.54 14.88 1.20
CA GLY A 78 0.21 14.94 2.63
C GLY A 78 -1.27 14.79 2.96
N ARG A 79 -2.05 14.10 2.11
CA ARG A 79 -3.43 13.73 2.47
C ARG A 79 -3.43 12.71 3.61
N ARG A 80 -4.43 12.80 4.49
CA ARG A 80 -4.58 11.92 5.67
C ARG A 80 -5.48 10.72 5.44
N LEU A 81 -6.37 10.78 4.45
CA LEU A 81 -7.22 9.68 4.03
C LEU A 81 -7.07 9.42 2.52
N PRO A 82 -7.11 8.14 2.07
CA PRO A 82 -7.13 7.81 0.66
C PRO A 82 -8.45 8.25 0.04
N TRP A 83 -8.38 9.13 -0.96
CA TRP A 83 -9.52 9.53 -1.76
C TRP A 83 -9.88 8.42 -2.75
N LEU A 84 -11.08 7.87 -2.61
CA LEU A 84 -11.69 6.99 -3.59
C LEU A 84 -12.52 7.81 -4.60
N PRO A 85 -12.54 7.43 -5.88
CA PRO A 85 -13.53 7.98 -6.81
C PRO A 85 -14.95 7.61 -6.34
N GLN A 86 -15.91 8.54 -6.49
CA GLN A 86 -17.29 8.40 -5.98
C GLN A 86 -17.94 7.04 -6.29
N LYS A 87 -17.68 6.46 -7.47
CA LYS A 87 -18.19 5.14 -7.86
C LYS A 87 -17.67 3.98 -7.01
N LEU A 88 -16.43 4.06 -6.50
CA LEU A 88 -15.86 3.04 -5.61
C LEU A 88 -16.24 3.31 -4.14
N GLY A 89 -16.23 4.58 -3.71
CA GLY A 89 -16.62 4.96 -2.35
C GLY A 89 -18.09 4.64 -2.05
N ALA A 90 -18.97 4.81 -3.04
CA ALA A 90 -20.39 4.49 -2.94
C ALA A 90 -20.70 2.98 -3.09
N ARG A 91 -19.71 2.12 -3.36
CA ARG A 91 -19.96 0.67 -3.34
C ARG A 91 -20.28 0.24 -1.92
N THR A 92 -21.40 -0.44 -1.79
CA THR A 92 -21.85 -1.04 -0.54
C THR A 92 -21.32 -2.47 -0.43
N VAL A 93 -20.91 -2.83 0.79
CA VAL A 93 -20.51 -4.17 1.17
C VAL A 93 -21.52 -4.65 2.21
N THR A 94 -22.15 -5.79 1.95
CA THR A 94 -23.08 -6.42 2.90
C THR A 94 -22.35 -6.76 4.20
N LYS A 95 -23.04 -6.70 5.34
CA LYS A 95 -22.49 -7.07 6.66
C LYS A 95 -21.82 -8.44 6.66
N ASN A 96 -22.43 -9.44 6.01
CA ASN A 96 -21.84 -10.77 5.82
C ASN A 96 -20.55 -10.74 4.98
N GLY A 97 -20.48 -9.87 3.97
CA GLY A 97 -19.28 -9.67 3.17
C GLY A 97 -18.16 -9.03 3.99
N LEU A 98 -18.49 -8.04 4.84
CA LEU A 98 -17.53 -7.40 5.73
C LEU A 98 -17.04 -8.36 6.83
N GLN A 99 -17.92 -9.17 7.41
CA GLN A 99 -17.54 -10.23 8.36
C GLN A 99 -16.62 -11.26 7.69
N ASN A 100 -16.97 -11.76 6.50
CA ASN A 100 -16.11 -12.69 5.77
C ASN A 100 -14.74 -12.08 5.41
N LEU A 101 -14.69 -10.79 5.04
CA LEU A 101 -13.43 -10.09 4.80
C LEU A 101 -12.62 -9.94 6.09
N SER A 102 -13.27 -9.58 7.20
CA SER A 102 -12.66 -9.50 8.52
C SER A 102 -12.09 -10.86 8.94
N ASP A 103 -12.86 -11.94 8.82
CA ASP A 103 -12.44 -13.28 9.22
C ASP A 103 -11.26 -13.80 8.39
N ARG A 104 -11.23 -13.48 7.09
CA ARG A 104 -10.11 -13.83 6.21
C ARG A 104 -8.88 -12.95 6.42
N ALA A 105 -9.09 -11.65 6.62
CA ALA A 105 -8.00 -10.69 6.82
C ALA A 105 -7.39 -10.79 8.23
N SER A 106 -8.19 -11.13 9.26
CA SER A 106 -7.80 -11.21 10.66
C SER A 106 -6.57 -12.09 10.93
N PRO A 107 -6.45 -13.35 10.47
CA PRO A 107 -5.26 -14.15 10.71
C PRO A 107 -4.01 -13.56 10.05
N TRP A 108 -4.19 -12.90 8.91
CA TRP A 108 -3.10 -12.26 8.19
C TRP A 108 -2.67 -10.95 8.86
N LEU A 109 -3.61 -10.11 9.27
CA LEU A 109 -3.38 -8.91 10.07
C LEU A 109 -2.75 -9.24 11.41
N ARG A 110 -3.16 -10.33 12.08
CA ARG A 110 -2.54 -10.77 13.34
C ARG A 110 -1.09 -11.21 13.17
N LYS A 111 -0.74 -11.87 12.06
CA LYS A 111 0.66 -12.21 11.74
C LYS A 111 1.48 -10.94 11.52
N ILE A 112 0.90 -9.99 10.80
CA ILE A 112 1.46 -8.67 10.55
C ILE A 112 1.69 -7.94 11.87
N GLU A 113 0.69 -7.91 12.76
CA GLU A 113 0.75 -7.35 14.13
C GLU A 113 1.77 -8.03 15.03
N ALA A 114 1.98 -9.34 14.88
CA ALA A 114 2.99 -10.05 15.65
C ALA A 114 4.43 -9.70 15.21
N VAL A 115 4.64 -9.42 13.93
CA VAL A 115 5.96 -9.09 13.37
C VAL A 115 6.33 -7.62 13.60
N SER A 116 5.35 -6.73 13.60
CA SER A 116 5.60 -5.29 13.62
C SER A 116 5.24 -4.64 14.95
N ARG A 117 6.06 -3.68 15.35
CA ARG A 117 5.81 -2.83 16.52
C ARG A 117 5.93 -1.38 16.08
N PRO A 118 5.17 -0.45 16.67
CA PRO A 118 5.25 0.98 16.33
C PRO A 118 6.61 1.55 16.74
N ARG A 119 7.60 1.37 15.87
CA ARG A 119 8.99 1.81 16.01
C ARG A 119 9.24 2.86 14.93
N LEU A 120 10.00 3.91 15.21
CA LEU A 120 10.30 4.99 14.25
C LEU A 120 9.04 5.60 13.59
N THR A 121 8.00 5.88 14.40
CA THR A 121 6.73 6.50 13.97
C THR A 121 6.90 7.83 13.23
N ALA A 122 8.06 8.47 13.34
CA ALA A 122 8.40 9.69 12.60
C ALA A 122 8.29 9.51 11.08
N LEU A 123 8.62 8.34 10.54
CA LEU A 123 8.55 8.08 9.09
C LEU A 123 7.12 7.96 8.56
N SER A 124 6.18 7.57 9.42
CA SER A 124 4.76 7.49 9.10
C SER A 124 4.04 8.82 9.34
N ARG A 125 4.76 9.89 9.69
CA ARG A 125 4.20 11.21 10.02
C ARG A 125 4.73 12.30 9.08
N PRO A 126 3.97 13.38 8.88
CA PRO A 126 4.46 14.56 8.20
C PRO A 126 5.71 15.14 8.87
N PRO A 127 6.74 15.57 8.11
CA PRO A 127 6.81 15.61 6.65
C PRO A 127 7.46 14.38 5.99
N LEU A 128 7.93 13.40 6.77
CA LEU A 128 8.68 12.25 6.25
C LEU A 128 7.80 11.26 5.47
N ASP A 129 6.51 11.18 5.80
CA ASP A 129 5.51 10.47 5.02
C ASP A 129 5.48 10.88 3.53
N ARG A 130 5.81 12.14 3.21
CA ARG A 130 5.92 12.63 1.83
C ARG A 130 7.06 11.97 1.07
N LEU A 131 8.20 11.70 1.74
CA LEU A 131 9.31 10.95 1.12
C LEU A 131 8.91 9.51 0.83
N VAL A 132 8.12 8.91 1.74
CA VAL A 132 7.53 7.59 1.52
C VAL A 132 6.59 7.62 0.31
N GLY A 133 5.72 8.64 0.23
CA GLY A 133 4.86 8.89 -0.92
C GLY A 133 5.64 9.03 -2.23
N LEU A 134 6.76 9.76 -2.23
CA LEU A 134 7.64 9.89 -3.40
C LEU A 134 8.20 8.54 -3.83
N GLY A 135 8.72 7.75 -2.89
CA GLY A 135 9.23 6.40 -3.17
C GLY A 135 8.14 5.49 -3.75
N LEU A 136 6.95 5.50 -3.16
CA LEU A 136 5.80 4.75 -3.65
C LEU A 136 5.37 5.18 -5.06
N VAL A 137 5.42 6.47 -5.40
CA VAL A 137 5.15 6.96 -6.76
C VAL A 137 6.18 6.40 -7.74
N LEU A 138 7.47 6.43 -7.39
CA LEU A 138 8.53 5.88 -8.23
C LEU A 138 8.38 4.37 -8.44
N PHE A 139 8.03 3.62 -7.39
CA PHE A 139 7.81 2.17 -7.49
C PHE A 139 6.56 1.85 -8.32
N SER A 140 5.48 2.62 -8.15
CA SER A 140 4.26 2.47 -8.96
C SER A 140 4.52 2.77 -10.43
N ALA A 141 5.30 3.83 -10.72
CA ALA A 141 5.73 4.17 -12.08
C ALA A 141 6.59 3.05 -12.69
N SER A 142 7.48 2.44 -11.89
CA SER A 142 8.27 1.29 -12.34
C SER A 142 7.41 0.07 -12.69
N ILE A 143 6.31 -0.18 -11.97
CA ILE A 143 5.38 -1.29 -12.26
C ILE A 143 4.56 -1.02 -13.53
N LEU A 144 4.29 0.26 -13.83
CA LEU A 144 3.55 0.66 -15.02
C LEU A 144 4.31 0.34 -16.31
N VAL A 145 5.65 0.35 -16.25
CA VAL A 145 6.49 -0.08 -17.37
C VAL A 145 6.34 -1.60 -17.53
N PRO A 146 5.82 -2.10 -18.66
CA PRO A 146 5.61 -3.52 -18.86
C PRO A 146 6.92 -4.22 -19.20
N LEU A 147 7.75 -4.46 -18.18
CA LEU A 147 8.97 -5.25 -18.28
C LEU A 147 8.75 -6.62 -17.62
N PRO A 148 9.10 -7.73 -18.30
CA PRO A 148 8.87 -9.07 -17.78
C PRO A 148 9.74 -9.32 -16.55
N GLY A 149 9.13 -9.81 -15.47
CA GLY A 149 9.84 -10.17 -14.23
C GLY A 149 10.29 -8.99 -13.35
N THR A 150 10.10 -7.73 -13.79
CA THR A 150 10.57 -6.56 -13.03
C THR A 150 9.52 -5.94 -12.11
N ASN A 151 8.25 -6.36 -12.24
CA ASN A 151 7.13 -5.76 -11.51
C ASN A 151 6.94 -6.35 -10.11
N SER A 152 7.41 -7.56 -9.89
CA SER A 152 7.25 -8.28 -8.62
C SER A 152 8.08 -7.65 -7.50
N VAL A 153 9.32 -7.25 -7.77
CA VAL A 153 10.21 -6.62 -6.78
C VAL A 153 9.66 -5.28 -6.26
N PRO A 154 9.29 -4.31 -7.12
CA PRO A 154 8.68 -3.08 -6.65
C PRO A 154 7.30 -3.32 -6.01
N GLY A 155 6.54 -4.31 -6.48
CA GLY A 155 5.31 -4.76 -5.81
C GLY A 155 5.55 -5.20 -4.36
N VAL A 156 6.57 -6.03 -4.12
CA VAL A 156 6.97 -6.47 -2.78
C VAL A 156 7.44 -5.29 -1.93
N ALA A 157 8.24 -4.37 -2.50
CA ALA A 157 8.65 -3.16 -1.79
C ALA A 157 7.44 -2.33 -1.32
N VAL A 158 6.43 -2.15 -2.19
CA VAL A 158 5.19 -1.45 -1.85
C VAL A 158 4.40 -2.21 -0.78
N VAL A 159 4.30 -3.54 -0.84
CA VAL A 159 3.65 -4.36 0.20
C VAL A 159 4.31 -4.13 1.57
N ILE A 160 5.64 -4.16 1.62
CA ILE A 160 6.40 -3.94 2.86
C ILE A 160 6.17 -2.52 3.41
N ILE A 161 6.22 -1.49 2.55
CA ILE A 161 5.91 -0.11 2.95
C ILE A 161 4.47 0.02 3.45
N SER A 162 3.53 -0.60 2.76
CA SER A 162 2.10 -0.55 3.09
C SER A 162 1.82 -1.19 4.44
N MET A 163 2.50 -2.29 4.75
CA MET A 163 2.49 -2.93 6.06
C MET A 163 3.07 -1.99 7.14
N GLY A 164 4.21 -1.35 6.85
CA GLY A 164 4.79 -0.34 7.75
C GLY A 164 3.88 0.87 8.00
N LEU A 165 3.20 1.38 6.97
CA LEU A 165 2.22 2.46 7.11
C LEU A 165 1.00 2.02 7.92
N LEU A 166 0.48 0.82 7.63
CA LEU A 166 -0.66 0.22 8.30
C LEU A 166 -0.40 0.14 9.82
N GLN A 167 0.80 -0.28 10.20
CA GLN A 167 1.18 -0.53 11.60
C GLN A 167 1.94 0.60 12.28
N ARG A 168 2.22 1.68 11.53
CA ARG A 168 3.06 2.80 11.96
C ARG A 168 4.47 2.35 12.38
N ASP A 169 5.03 1.40 11.64
CA ASP A 169 6.38 0.85 11.82
C ASP A 169 7.32 1.40 10.74
N GLY A 170 8.13 2.37 11.14
CA GLY A 170 9.12 3.03 10.28
C GLY A 170 10.25 2.11 9.84
N VAL A 171 10.53 1.00 10.55
CA VAL A 171 11.56 0.04 10.10
C VAL A 171 11.09 -0.68 8.86
N LEU A 172 9.84 -1.13 8.82
CA LEU A 172 9.26 -1.75 7.63
C LEU A 172 9.24 -0.76 6.46
N ILE A 173 8.84 0.50 6.72
CA ILE A 173 8.88 1.55 5.70
C ILE A 173 10.30 1.71 5.13
N LEU A 174 11.32 1.78 5.98
CA LEU A 174 12.72 1.87 5.54
C LEU A 174 13.15 0.65 4.73
N LEU A 175 12.84 -0.56 5.19
CA LEU A 175 13.21 -1.78 4.48
C LEU A 175 12.59 -1.83 3.08
N GLY A 176 11.30 -1.48 2.96
CA GLY A 176 10.65 -1.43 1.67
C GLY A 176 11.21 -0.30 0.79
N LEU A 177 11.54 0.85 1.36
CA LEU A 177 12.17 1.95 0.61
C LEU A 177 13.57 1.55 0.11
N LEU A 178 14.40 0.92 0.95
CA LEU A 178 15.71 0.41 0.58
C LEU A 178 15.61 -0.65 -0.52
N LEU A 179 14.69 -1.60 -0.38
CA LEU A 179 14.46 -2.64 -1.39
C LEU A 179 14.05 -2.04 -2.74
N GLY A 180 13.05 -1.16 -2.74
CA GLY A 180 12.55 -0.57 -3.99
C GLY A 180 13.55 0.40 -4.62
N THR A 181 14.29 1.18 -3.83
CA THR A 181 15.34 2.08 -4.35
C THR A 181 16.52 1.32 -4.94
N ALA A 182 16.98 0.25 -4.27
CA ALA A 182 18.01 -0.64 -4.81
C ALA A 182 17.55 -1.29 -6.13
N TRP A 183 16.28 -1.67 -6.22
CA TRP A 183 15.70 -2.21 -7.45
C TRP A 183 15.69 -1.18 -8.58
N ILE A 184 15.20 0.04 -8.33
CA ILE A 184 15.21 1.12 -9.33
C ILE A 184 16.66 1.42 -9.78
N ALA A 185 17.61 1.48 -8.85
CA ALA A 185 19.01 1.71 -9.20
C ALA A 185 19.56 0.62 -10.13
N THR A 186 19.20 -0.64 -9.86
CA THR A 186 19.54 -1.77 -10.72
C THR A 186 18.93 -1.63 -12.11
N LEU A 187 17.66 -1.22 -12.21
CA LEU A 187 16.99 -0.98 -13.50
C LEU A 187 17.66 0.15 -14.30
N ILE A 188 18.02 1.25 -13.64
CA ILE A 188 18.71 2.38 -14.29
C ILE A 188 20.08 1.93 -14.81
N PHE A 189 20.85 1.21 -14.00
CA PHE A 189 22.16 0.71 -14.38
C PHE A 189 22.08 -0.28 -15.55
N ALA A 190 21.15 -1.24 -15.49
CA ALA A 190 20.91 -2.21 -16.56
C ALA A 190 20.48 -1.52 -17.86
N GLY A 191 19.57 -0.55 -17.77
CA GLY A 191 19.10 0.24 -18.92
C GLY A 191 20.21 1.09 -19.55
N ALA A 192 21.03 1.75 -18.73
CA ALA A 192 22.19 2.52 -19.19
C ALA A 192 23.21 1.63 -19.90
N THR A 193 23.52 0.45 -19.34
CA THR A 193 24.46 -0.51 -19.93
C THR A 193 23.94 -1.00 -21.28
N LEU A 194 22.66 -1.37 -21.37
CA LEU A 194 22.04 -1.78 -22.63
C LEU A 194 22.08 -0.66 -23.68
N ALA A 195 21.81 0.58 -23.29
CA ALA A 195 21.88 1.73 -24.19
C ALA A 195 23.31 1.96 -24.72
N THR A 196 24.33 1.79 -23.88
CA THR A 196 25.74 1.90 -24.33
C THR A 196 26.14 0.78 -25.28
N LEU A 197 25.70 -0.46 -25.05
CA LEU A 197 25.96 -1.58 -25.95
C LEU A 197 25.26 -1.39 -27.31
N LEU A 198 24.02 -0.88 -27.31
CA LEU A 198 23.30 -0.56 -28.53
C LEU A 198 23.98 0.56 -29.32
N ARG A 199 24.46 1.62 -28.66
CA ARG A 199 25.24 2.68 -29.31
C ARG A 199 26.53 2.15 -29.92
N GLY A 200 27.27 1.33 -29.17
CA GLY A 200 28.48 0.68 -29.67
C GLY A 200 28.23 -0.25 -30.86
N TRP A 201 27.10 -0.96 -30.89
CA TRP A 201 26.70 -1.81 -32.02
C TRP A 201 26.21 -0.99 -33.23
N LEU A 202 25.54 0.13 -32.99
CA LEU A 202 25.07 1.06 -34.04
C LEU A 202 26.17 2.00 -34.56
N GLY A 203 27.36 1.99 -33.95
CA GLY A 203 28.50 2.80 -34.39
C GLY A 203 28.35 4.30 -34.16
N ILE A 204 27.54 4.72 -33.17
CA ILE A 204 27.36 6.12 -32.72
C ILE A 204 28.13 6.36 -31.43
#